data_AF-A0A7J0GL20-F1
#
_entry.id   AF-A0A7J0GL20-F1
#
_cell.length_a   1.000
_cell.length_b   1.000
_cell.length_c   1.000
_cell.angle_alpha   90.00
_cell.angle_beta   90.00
_cell.angle_gamma   90.00
#
_symmetry.space_group_name_H-M   'P 1'
#
loop_
_entity.id
_entity.type
_entity.pdbx_description
1 polymer ?
#
loop_
_entity_poly.entity_id
_entity_poly.type
_entity_poly.pdbx_seq_one_letter_code
_entity_poly.pdbx_strand_id
1 'polypeptide(L)'
;MGVFTYTEEHTSPIPPARAFKAMIFDVDKLMPKPVPQAFKSIEVIQGDGGARSIKQINFAKLEKIAYEIQLVPTANGGIITKTTSKYYTLGNAEINKEEIKGRMEKAGEMFKVVEEYLIKNPDA
;
A
#
# COMPACT_ATOMS: atom_id res chain seq x y z
N MET A 1 3.67 -3.38 -23.62
CA MET A 1 3.31 -3.29 -22.19
C MET A 1 3.29 -1.83 -21.81
N GLY A 2 2.16 -1.33 -21.32
CA GLY A 2 2.04 0.03 -20.78
C GLY A 2 2.52 0.08 -19.32
N VAL A 3 3.18 1.18 -18.96
CA VAL A 3 3.58 1.47 -17.57
C VAL A 3 2.94 2.77 -17.14
N PHE A 4 2.15 2.73 -16.07
CA PHE A 4 1.54 3.92 -15.47
C PHE A 4 2.22 4.21 -14.13
N THR A 5 2.60 5.46 -13.89
CA THR A 5 3.24 5.87 -12.63
C THR A 5 2.35 6.88 -11.92
N TYR A 6 2.07 6.64 -10.65
CA TYR A 6 1.34 7.53 -9.76
C TYR A 6 2.17 7.81 -8.52
N THR A 7 2.17 9.05 -8.05
CA THR A 7 2.86 9.44 -6.82
C THR A 7 1.88 10.18 -5.93
N GLU A 8 1.77 9.74 -4.69
CA GLU A 8 0.92 10.35 -3.67
C GLU A 8 1.74 10.62 -2.42
N GLU A 9 1.39 11.69 -1.71
CA GLU A 9 1.99 12.06 -0.43
C GLU A 9 0.90 12.08 0.64
N HIS A 10 1.16 11.44 1.76
CA HIS A 10 0.26 11.36 2.91
C HIS A 10 1.00 11.74 4.19
N THR A 11 0.48 12.73 4.92
CA THR A 11 1.02 13.13 6.21
C THR A 11 0.27 12.41 7.32
N SER A 12 0.99 11.70 8.18
CA SER A 12 0.46 10.99 9.33
C SER A 12 1.08 11.54 10.62
N PRO A 13 0.31 11.70 11.71
CA PRO A 13 0.86 12.05 13.02
C PRO A 13 1.58 10.86 13.68
N ILE A 14 1.56 9.66 13.08
CA ILE A 14 2.14 8.45 13.66
C ILE A 14 3.67 8.46 13.49
N PRO A 15 4.44 8.05 14.52
CA PRO A 15 5.88 7.93 14.41
C PRO A 15 6.34 6.99 13.28
N PRO A 16 7.44 7.31 12.57
CA PRO A 16 7.91 6.54 11.40
C PRO A 16 8.03 5.03 11.57
N ALA A 17 8.63 4.57 12.66
CA ALA A 17 8.86 3.15 12.90
C ALA A 17 7.54 2.37 13.04
N ARG A 18 6.55 3.01 13.64
CA ARG A 18 5.23 2.43 13.90
C ARG A 18 4.36 2.42 12.64
N ALA A 19 4.37 3.53 11.90
CA ALA A 19 3.73 3.62 10.59
C ALA A 19 4.29 2.58 9.62
N PHE A 20 5.62 2.45 9.52
CA PHE A 20 6.26 1.46 8.63
C PHE A 20 5.85 0.03 8.97
N LYS A 21 5.90 -0.34 10.26
CA LYS A 21 5.54 -1.69 10.71
C LYS A 21 4.08 -2.01 10.38
N ALA A 22 3.16 -1.12 10.71
CA ALA A 22 1.74 -1.32 10.47
C ALA A 22 1.37 -1.34 8.99
N MET A 23 1.96 -0.44 8.19
CA MET A 23 1.63 -0.28 6.78
C MET A 23 2.26 -1.37 5.89
N ILE A 24 3.44 -1.89 6.25
CA ILE A 24 4.18 -2.83 5.40
C ILE A 24 4.09 -4.28 5.91
N PHE A 25 4.17 -4.48 7.22
CA PHE A 25 4.29 -5.82 7.81
C PHE A 25 3.00 -6.34 8.44
N ASP A 26 2.19 -5.47 9.03
CA ASP A 26 1.00 -5.90 9.76
C ASP A 26 -0.31 -5.55 9.06
N VAL A 27 -0.30 -5.04 7.82
CA VAL A 27 -1.53 -4.66 7.10
C VAL A 27 -2.51 -5.84 6.98
N ASP A 28 -2.00 -7.05 6.77
CA ASP A 28 -2.78 -8.29 6.72
C ASP A 28 -3.33 -8.73 8.09
N LYS A 29 -2.70 -8.33 9.19
CA LYS A 29 -3.17 -8.58 10.57
C LYS A 29 -4.13 -7.50 11.08
N LEU A 30 -3.96 -6.28 10.61
CA LEU A 30 -4.73 -5.10 11.01
C LEU A 30 -6.03 -4.96 10.20
N MET A 31 -6.15 -5.66 9.07
CA MET A 31 -7.34 -5.61 8.23
C MET A 31 -8.35 -6.74 8.55
N PRO A 32 -9.64 -6.42 8.69
CA PRO A 32 -10.68 -7.43 8.88
C PRO A 32 -11.04 -8.10 7.54
N LYS A 33 -10.32 -9.19 7.22
CA LYS A 33 -10.52 -10.09 6.05
C LYS A 33 -10.43 -9.42 4.66
N PRO A 34 -10.05 -10.16 3.61
CA PRO A 34 -9.81 -9.58 2.29
C PRO A 34 -11.07 -8.93 1.74
N VAL A 35 -10.96 -7.66 1.32
CA VAL A 35 -11.98 -6.98 0.51
C VAL A 35 -11.98 -7.67 -0.87
N PRO A 36 -12.94 -8.56 -1.19
CA PRO A 36 -12.86 -9.43 -2.36
C PRO A 36 -12.88 -8.66 -3.69
N GLN A 37 -13.29 -7.39 -3.63
CA GLN A 37 -13.39 -6.50 -4.78
C GLN A 37 -12.09 -5.78 -5.14
N ALA A 38 -11.04 -5.81 -4.29
CA ALA A 38 -9.85 -4.99 -4.49
C ALA A 38 -8.61 -5.73 -5.02
N PHE A 39 -8.38 -6.99 -4.61
CA PHE A 39 -7.20 -7.80 -4.98
C PHE A 39 -7.55 -9.30 -5.05
N LYS A 40 -6.98 -10.05 -6.02
CA LYS A 40 -7.25 -11.51 -6.18
C LYS A 40 -6.50 -12.35 -5.15
N SER A 41 -5.21 -12.08 -4.93
CA SER A 41 -4.40 -12.71 -3.88
C SER A 41 -3.21 -11.83 -3.52
N ILE A 42 -2.68 -12.01 -2.30
CA ILE A 42 -1.41 -11.46 -1.83
C ILE A 42 -0.54 -12.66 -1.46
N GLU A 43 0.62 -12.79 -2.08
CA GLU A 43 1.54 -13.92 -1.93
C GLU A 43 2.95 -13.40 -1.63
N VAL A 44 3.63 -13.96 -0.63
CA VAL A 44 5.06 -13.67 -0.41
C VAL A 44 5.86 -14.56 -1.36
N ILE A 45 6.50 -13.97 -2.37
CA ILE A 45 7.29 -14.70 -3.37
C ILE A 45 8.77 -14.81 -2.99
N GLN A 46 9.25 -13.92 -2.12
CA GLN A 46 10.59 -13.99 -1.56
C GLN A 46 10.61 -13.35 -0.17
N GLY A 47 11.30 -13.98 0.79
CA GLY A 47 11.35 -13.52 2.18
C GLY A 47 10.26 -14.10 3.07
N ASP A 48 10.20 -13.63 4.31
CA ASP A 48 9.32 -14.10 5.39
C ASP A 48 8.13 -13.17 5.65
N GLY A 49 7.94 -12.18 4.77
CA GLY A 49 6.99 -11.10 4.96
C GLY A 49 7.56 -9.89 5.71
N GLY A 50 8.80 -9.96 6.21
CA GLY A 50 9.57 -8.90 6.86
C GLY A 50 10.44 -8.06 5.91
N ALA A 51 11.44 -7.37 6.45
CA ALA A 51 12.28 -6.43 5.68
C ALA A 51 12.93 -7.12 4.46
N ARG A 52 12.88 -6.46 3.29
CA ARG A 52 13.32 -6.98 1.98
C ARG A 52 12.50 -8.14 1.41
N SER A 53 11.36 -8.48 2.00
CA SER A 53 10.44 -9.43 1.38
C SER A 53 9.80 -8.85 0.13
N ILE A 54 9.60 -9.70 -0.87
CA ILE A 54 8.86 -9.38 -2.08
C ILE A 54 7.47 -10.02 -1.96
N LYS A 55 6.45 -9.17 -1.90
CA LYS A 55 5.04 -9.59 -1.92
C LYS A 55 4.49 -9.36 -3.34
N GLN A 56 3.97 -10.41 -3.95
CA GLN A 56 3.21 -10.34 -5.20
C GLN A 56 1.73 -10.13 -4.87
N ILE A 57 1.11 -9.13 -5.47
CA ILE A 57 -0.32 -8.89 -5.35
C ILE A 57 -0.93 -9.08 -6.74
N ASN A 58 -1.80 -10.07 -6.87
CA ASN A 58 -2.42 -10.42 -8.14
C ASN A 58 -3.68 -9.58 -8.37
N PHE A 59 -3.75 -8.91 -9.51
CA PHE A 59 -4.94 -8.17 -9.95
C PHE A 59 -5.40 -8.69 -11.31
N ALA A 60 -6.71 -8.74 -11.55
CA ALA A 60 -7.20 -8.97 -12.90
C ALA A 60 -6.76 -7.79 -13.78
N LYS A 61 -5.98 -8.05 -14.84
CA LYS A 61 -5.45 -7.11 -15.88
C LYS A 61 -4.08 -6.45 -15.63
N LEU A 62 -3.43 -6.65 -14.47
CA LEU A 62 -2.07 -6.15 -14.23
C LEU A 62 -1.09 -7.31 -14.16
N GLU A 63 0.06 -7.16 -14.82
CA GLU A 63 1.16 -8.13 -14.73
C GLU A 63 1.93 -7.94 -13.41
N LYS A 64 2.17 -6.67 -13.04
CA LYS A 64 2.94 -6.31 -11.85
C LYS A 64 2.52 -4.94 -11.34
N ILE A 65 2.60 -4.74 -10.02
CA ILE A 65 2.64 -3.41 -9.42
C ILE A 65 3.94 -3.30 -8.62
N ALA A 66 4.67 -2.21 -8.77
CA ALA A 66 5.82 -1.90 -7.95
C ALA A 66 5.53 -0.66 -7.11
N TYR A 67 5.73 -0.77 -5.80
CA TYR A 67 5.60 0.33 -4.86
C TYR A 67 6.98 0.78 -4.39
N GLU A 68 7.19 2.09 -4.40
CA GLU A 68 8.31 2.75 -3.76
C GLU A 68 7.75 3.63 -2.66
N ILE A 69 8.06 3.30 -1.40
CA ILE A 69 7.58 4.04 -0.23
C ILE A 69 8.76 4.76 0.40
N GLN A 70 8.69 6.08 0.43
CA GLN A 70 9.65 6.96 1.09
C GLN A 70 9.02 7.53 2.35
N LEU A 71 9.69 7.33 3.47
CA LEU A 71 9.25 7.76 4.79
C LEU A 71 10.11 8.95 5.23
N VAL A 72 9.51 10.12 5.35
CA VAL A 72 10.19 11.37 5.72
C VAL A 72 9.68 11.84 7.08
N PRO A 73 10.51 11.82 8.15
CA PRO A 73 10.13 12.36 9.44
C PRO A 73 9.77 13.85 9.34
N THR A 74 8.76 14.28 10.09
CA THR A 74 8.39 15.70 10.21
C THR A 74 8.88 16.29 11.53
N ALA A 75 9.07 17.61 11.58
CA ALA A 75 9.50 18.32 12.80
C ALA A 75 8.51 18.14 13.98
N ASN A 76 7.25 17.81 13.71
CA ASN A 76 6.21 17.62 14.71
C ASN A 76 6.13 16.18 15.24
N GLY A 77 7.11 15.32 14.93
CA GLY A 77 7.16 13.93 15.38
C GLY A 77 6.31 12.93 14.57
N GLY A 78 5.57 13.42 13.56
CA GLY A 78 4.86 12.59 12.59
C GLY A 78 5.72 12.25 11.37
N ILE A 79 5.08 11.76 10.31
CA ILE A 79 5.72 11.31 9.08
C ILE A 79 4.99 11.78 7.82
N ILE A 80 5.74 12.16 6.80
CA ILE A 80 5.26 12.24 5.42
C ILE A 80 5.63 10.93 4.73
N THR A 81 4.63 10.21 4.26
CA THR A 81 4.79 9.00 3.46
C THR A 81 4.58 9.37 2.00
N LYS A 82 5.62 9.25 1.18
CA LYS A 82 5.54 9.43 -0.27
C LYS A 82 5.54 8.05 -0.93
N THR A 83 4.47 7.73 -1.62
CA THR A 83 4.29 6.43 -2.26
C THR A 83 4.23 6.63 -3.77
N THR A 84 5.20 6.06 -4.48
CA THR A 84 5.20 5.98 -5.94
C THR A 84 4.82 4.56 -6.37
N SER A 85 3.71 4.44 -7.09
CA SER A 85 3.17 3.18 -7.60
C SER A 85 3.35 3.08 -9.11
N LYS A 86 4.00 2.03 -9.59
CA LYS A 86 4.16 1.71 -11.02
C LYS A 86 3.31 0.50 -11.38
N TYR A 87 2.41 0.66 -12.33
CA TYR A 87 1.48 -0.36 -12.80
C TYR A 87 1.92 -0.87 -14.16
N TYR A 88 2.19 -2.16 -14.25
CA TYR A 88 2.60 -2.84 -15.47
C TYR A 88 1.40 -3.63 -16.04
N THR A 89 0.97 -3.29 -17.25
CA THR A 89 -0.18 -3.92 -17.90
C THR A 89 0.17 -5.31 -18.43
N LEU A 90 -0.74 -6.27 -18.32
CA LEU A 90 -0.59 -7.54 -19.01
C LEU A 90 -0.81 -7.33 -20.52
N GLY A 91 0.24 -7.47 -21.34
CA GLY A 91 0.15 -7.32 -22.80
C GLY A 91 -0.31 -5.92 -23.24
N ASN A 92 -1.34 -5.87 -24.10
CA ASN A 92 -2.01 -4.65 -24.57
C ASN A 92 -3.32 -4.36 -23.81
N ALA A 93 -3.48 -4.88 -22.59
CA ALA A 93 -4.67 -4.61 -21.80
C ALA A 93 -4.86 -3.10 -21.58
N GLU A 94 -5.98 -2.56 -22.07
CA GLU A 94 -6.41 -1.21 -21.72
C GLU A 94 -6.76 -1.19 -20.24
N ILE A 95 -6.01 -0.38 -19.47
CA ILE A 95 -6.38 -0.10 -18.09
C ILE A 95 -7.25 1.15 -18.07
N ASN A 96 -8.46 1.02 -17.51
CA ASN A 96 -9.29 2.16 -17.21
C ASN A 96 -8.66 2.95 -16.04
N LYS A 97 -8.33 4.23 -16.28
CA LYS A 97 -7.78 5.15 -15.27
C LYS A 97 -8.71 5.31 -14.06
N GLU A 98 -10.03 5.24 -14.26
CA GLU A 98 -11.02 5.27 -13.16
C GLU A 98 -10.95 4.01 -12.30
N GLU A 99 -10.67 2.84 -12.89
CA GLU A 99 -10.47 1.60 -12.14
C GLU A 99 -9.20 1.67 -11.27
N ILE A 100 -8.10 2.25 -11.80
CA ILE A 100 -6.89 2.51 -11.01
C ILE A 100 -7.19 3.52 -9.89
N LYS A 101 -7.86 4.62 -10.21
CA LYS A 101 -8.17 5.67 -9.23
C LYS A 101 -9.04 5.14 -8.10
N GLY A 102 -10.11 4.41 -8.41
CA GLY A 102 -10.97 3.80 -7.40
C GLY A 102 -10.24 2.77 -6.52
N ARG A 103 -9.22 2.09 -7.06
CA ARG A 103 -8.33 1.22 -6.27
C ARG A 103 -7.41 2.02 -5.35
N MET A 104 -6.88 3.14 -5.81
CA MET A 104 -6.07 4.05 -4.98
C MET A 104 -6.87 4.69 -3.87
N GLU A 105 -8.09 5.15 -4.17
CA GLU A 105 -9.01 5.66 -3.14
C GLU A 105 -9.29 4.60 -2.08
N LYS A 106 -9.60 3.36 -2.48
CA LYS A 106 -9.74 2.24 -1.54
C LYS A 106 -8.47 1.94 -0.75
N ALA A 107 -7.29 2.03 -1.36
CA ALA A 107 -6.02 1.87 -0.66
C ALA A 107 -5.82 2.98 0.39
N GLY A 108 -6.10 4.24 0.04
CA GLY A 108 -6.08 5.38 0.94
C GLY A 108 -7.08 5.24 2.10
N GLU A 109 -8.29 4.73 1.84
CA GLU A 109 -9.26 4.39 2.89
C GLU A 109 -8.71 3.31 3.85
N MET A 110 -8.07 2.27 3.32
CA MET A 110 -7.42 1.25 4.14
C MET A 110 -6.29 1.84 5.01
N PHE A 111 -5.49 2.77 4.46
CA PHE A 111 -4.49 3.50 5.23
C PHE A 111 -5.09 4.28 6.40
N LYS A 112 -6.21 4.98 6.18
CA LYS A 112 -6.91 5.73 7.23
C LYS A 112 -7.43 4.83 8.35
N VAL A 113 -7.98 3.66 8.01
CA VAL A 113 -8.45 2.69 9.02
C VAL A 113 -7.30 2.21 9.90
N VAL A 114 -6.15 1.87 9.30
CA VAL A 114 -4.96 1.46 10.03
C VAL A 114 -4.43 2.61 10.89
N GLU A 115 -4.38 3.83 10.34
CA GLU A 115 -3.95 5.02 11.08
C GLU A 115 -4.84 5.28 12.31
N GLU A 116 -6.17 5.28 12.15
CA GLU A 116 -7.11 5.44 13.26
C GLU A 116 -6.94 4.35 14.32
N TYR A 117 -6.73 3.10 13.90
CA TYR A 117 -6.49 1.99 14.82
C TYR A 117 -5.24 2.21 15.66
N LEU A 118 -4.14 2.63 15.04
CA LEU A 118 -2.87 2.89 15.74
C LEU A 118 -2.97 4.09 16.68
N ILE A 119 -3.73 5.12 16.31
CA ILE A 119 -4.00 6.27 17.17
C ILE A 119 -4.79 5.85 18.42
N LYS A 120 -5.82 5.02 18.26
CA LYS A 120 -6.66 4.54 19.38
C LYS A 120 -5.95 3.52 20.26
N ASN A 121 -4.94 2.83 19.74
CA ASN A 121 -4.23 1.75 20.44
C ASN A 121 -2.72 2.04 20.49
N PRO A 122 -2.22 3.00 21.30
CA PRO A 122 -0.82 3.43 21.26
C PRO A 122 0.22 2.33 21.50
N ASP A 123 -0.16 1.22 22.15
CA ASP A 123 0.73 0.09 22.49
C ASP A 123 0.73 -1.06 21.46
N ALA A 124 -0.08 -0.95 20.40
CA ALA A 124 -0.11 -1.93 19.30
C ALA A 124 1.10 -1.81 18.36
#